data_AF-A0A946IV72-F1
#
_entry.id   AF-A0A946IV72-F1
#
_cell.length_a   1.000
_cell.length_b   1.000
_cell.length_c   1.000
_cell.angle_alpha   90.00
_cell.angle_beta   90.00
_cell.angle_gamma   90.00
#
_symmetry.space_group_name_H-M   'P 1'
#
loop_
_entity.id
_entity.type
_entity.pdbx_description
1 polymer ?
#
loop_
_entity_poly.entity_id
_entity_poly.type
_entity_poly.pdbx_seq_one_letter_code
_entity_poly.pdbx_strand_id
1 'polypeptide(L)'
;MLGFILMATWFTESSKKIFDRVQSAIVKDFSWVFTISTILFLLFIFFLLFSRFGRIRLGQPDDKPEFGYTTWFSMMFSAGMGIGLVFWSIAEPIKHFANPPIADSPLSPANLAMGITYFHWGLHAWAVFIVVGLSLAYFSYRKGLPLTIRSCFYPLLGNKIYGPWGHAIDIFAVVGTMFGVATSLGLGAMQVNSGLNFLGDCPETKMTQVVLIAIITACATASVVLGLEKGISRLSYFNICLSLILVVFIFSLGPTKFILQTFGNGMKDYVSNVFYFSY
;
A
#
# COMPACT_ATOMS: atom_id res chain seq x y z
N MET A 1 3.38 22.12 0.57
CA MET A 1 3.25 21.27 -0.64
C MET A 1 3.66 22.01 -1.91
N LEU A 2 3.03 23.13 -2.28
CA LEU A 2 3.42 23.89 -3.48
C LEU A 2 4.92 24.24 -3.50
N GLY A 3 5.48 24.71 -2.39
CA GLY A 3 6.93 24.97 -2.30
C GLY A 3 7.80 23.72 -2.55
N PHE A 4 7.36 22.54 -2.12
CA PHE A 4 8.05 21.27 -2.40
C PHE A 4 8.02 20.96 -3.90
N ILE A 5 6.85 21.10 -4.54
CA ILE A 5 6.68 20.88 -5.97
C ILE A 5 7.57 21.84 -6.75
N LEU A 6 7.51 23.15 -6.46
CA LEU A 6 8.31 24.16 -7.15
C LEU A 6 9.81 23.90 -7.01
N MET A 7 10.28 23.51 -5.83
CA MET A 7 11.68 23.14 -5.60
C MET A 7 12.07 21.92 -6.44
N ALA A 8 11.25 20.85 -6.41
CA ALA A 8 11.52 19.62 -7.13
C ALA A 8 11.47 19.78 -8.67
N THR A 9 10.64 20.70 -9.19
CA THR A 9 10.52 20.94 -10.63
C THR A 9 11.57 21.90 -11.17
N TRP A 10 11.88 22.99 -10.45
CA TRP A 10 12.88 23.96 -10.93
C TRP A 10 14.32 23.53 -10.66
N PHE A 11 14.58 22.85 -9.54
CA PHE A 11 15.93 22.45 -9.12
C PHE A 11 16.07 20.93 -9.07
N THR A 12 15.76 20.26 -10.17
CA THR A 12 15.66 18.79 -10.21
C THR A 12 16.92 18.06 -9.71
N GLU A 13 18.11 18.47 -10.16
CA GLU A 13 19.36 17.79 -9.79
C GLU A 13 19.71 18.02 -8.31
N SER A 14 19.62 19.26 -7.84
CA SER A 14 19.86 19.60 -6.43
C SER A 14 18.84 18.91 -5.51
N SER A 15 17.56 18.90 -5.90
CA SER A 15 16.50 18.23 -5.17
C SER A 15 16.77 16.73 -5.08
N LYS A 16 17.16 16.09 -6.19
CA LYS A 16 17.54 14.66 -6.19
C LYS A 16 18.69 14.38 -5.23
N LYS A 17 19.77 15.17 -5.28
CA LYS A 17 20.92 15.00 -4.36
C LYS A 17 20.51 15.13 -2.89
N ILE A 18 19.63 16.09 -2.57
CA ILE A 18 19.11 16.26 -1.22
C ILE A 18 18.26 15.05 -0.81
N PHE A 19 17.34 14.60 -1.66
CA PHE A 19 16.47 13.46 -1.38
C PHE A 19 17.27 12.17 -1.21
N ASP A 20 18.24 11.89 -2.07
CA ASP A 20 19.11 10.72 -1.99
C ASP A 20 19.92 10.74 -0.68
N ARG A 21 20.45 11.90 -0.27
CA ARG A 21 21.17 12.05 1.00
C ARG A 21 20.26 11.81 2.20
N VAL A 22 19.06 12.40 2.20
CA VAL A 22 18.09 12.23 3.30
C VAL A 22 17.62 10.79 3.38
N GLN A 23 17.28 10.16 2.24
CA GLN A 23 16.89 8.76 2.18
C GLN A 23 18.02 7.87 2.71
N SER A 24 19.26 8.09 2.29
CA SER A 24 20.41 7.30 2.73
C SER A 24 20.64 7.43 4.23
N ALA A 25 20.49 8.63 4.80
CA ALA A 25 20.59 8.84 6.25
C ALA A 25 19.47 8.12 7.01
N ILE A 26 18.21 8.21 6.53
CA ILE A 26 17.08 7.51 7.15
C ILE A 26 17.29 5.99 7.10
N VAL A 27 17.70 5.43 5.97
CA VAL A 27 17.94 3.99 5.83
C VAL A 27 19.10 3.54 6.72
N LYS A 28 20.18 4.32 6.78
CA LYS A 28 21.35 3.98 7.59
C LYS A 28 21.04 4.02 9.10
N ASP A 29 20.41 5.09 9.56
CA ASP A 29 20.32 5.37 11.01
C ASP A 29 18.97 4.96 11.62
N PHE A 30 17.89 4.87 10.80
CA PHE A 30 16.52 4.65 11.27
C PHE A 30 15.81 3.44 10.66
N SER A 31 16.46 2.62 9.81
CA SER A 31 15.85 1.39 9.25
C SER A 31 15.29 0.47 10.32
N TRP A 32 16.01 0.29 11.43
CA TRP A 32 15.59 -0.52 12.57
C TRP A 32 14.24 -0.09 13.16
N VAL A 33 13.92 1.21 13.12
CA VAL A 33 12.63 1.74 13.62
C VAL A 33 11.49 1.21 12.76
N PHE A 34 11.66 1.17 11.43
CA PHE A 34 10.64 0.62 10.52
C PHE A 34 10.44 -0.88 10.77
N THR A 35 11.54 -1.63 10.89
CA THR A 35 11.49 -3.08 11.15
C THR A 35 10.79 -3.37 12.48
N ILE A 36 11.23 -2.75 13.58
CA ILE A 36 10.61 -2.97 14.89
C ILE A 36 9.15 -2.52 14.91
N SER A 37 8.81 -1.39 14.29
CA SER A 37 7.42 -0.91 14.25
C SER A 37 6.49 -1.89 13.55
N THR A 38 6.89 -2.43 12.40
CA THR A 38 6.04 -3.40 11.66
C THR A 38 5.85 -4.71 12.43
N ILE A 39 6.89 -5.20 13.12
CA ILE A 39 6.80 -6.36 14.00
C ILE A 39 5.85 -6.07 15.18
N LEU A 40 6.01 -4.93 15.84
CA LEU A 40 5.15 -4.54 16.95
C LEU A 40 3.69 -4.39 16.54
N PHE A 41 3.41 -3.81 15.36
CA PHE A 41 2.05 -3.72 14.84
C PHE A 41 1.47 -5.11 14.57
N LEU A 42 2.24 -6.02 13.98
CA LEU A 42 1.77 -7.39 13.72
C LEU A 42 1.45 -8.12 15.03
N LEU A 43 2.35 -8.07 16.02
CA LEU A 43 2.13 -8.66 17.34
C LEU A 43 0.94 -8.02 18.06
N PHE A 44 0.78 -6.71 17.95
CA PHE A 44 -0.36 -5.99 18.52
C PHE A 44 -1.69 -6.42 17.90
N ILE A 45 -1.76 -6.60 16.58
CA ILE A 45 -2.98 -7.11 15.93
C ILE A 45 -3.28 -8.54 16.36
N PHE A 46 -2.28 -9.42 16.48
CA PHE A 46 -2.51 -10.76 17.02
C PHE A 46 -2.96 -10.74 18.48
N PHE A 47 -2.38 -9.87 19.31
CA PHE A 47 -2.84 -9.67 20.68
C PHE A 47 -4.30 -9.25 20.73
N LEU A 48 -4.72 -8.29 19.89
CA LEU A 48 -6.12 -7.87 19.84
C LEU A 48 -7.03 -9.00 19.36
N LEU A 49 -6.62 -9.75 18.35
CA LEU A 49 -7.38 -10.87 17.78
C LEU A 49 -7.65 -11.98 18.81
N PHE A 50 -6.64 -12.37 19.59
CA PHE A 50 -6.76 -13.47 20.56
C PHE A 50 -7.20 -13.05 21.96
N SER A 51 -7.18 -11.74 22.26
CA SER A 51 -7.61 -11.22 23.55
C SER A 51 -9.12 -10.91 23.58
N ARG A 52 -9.61 -10.51 24.76
CA ARG A 52 -10.98 -10.02 24.94
C ARG A 52 -11.33 -8.81 24.07
N PHE A 53 -10.33 -8.06 23.59
CA PHE A 53 -10.56 -6.85 22.80
C PHE A 53 -11.08 -7.15 21.39
N GLY A 54 -10.77 -8.31 20.81
CA GLY A 54 -11.29 -8.74 19.51
C GLY A 54 -12.81 -8.95 19.48
N ARG A 55 -13.46 -9.02 20.65
CA ARG A 55 -14.93 -9.13 20.77
C ARG A 55 -15.64 -7.78 20.75
N ILE A 56 -14.91 -6.67 20.79
CA ILE A 56 -15.49 -5.33 20.82
C ILE A 56 -16.02 -4.98 19.43
N ARG A 57 -17.30 -4.63 19.34
CA ARG A 57 -17.90 -4.11 18.10
C ARG A 57 -17.44 -2.68 17.83
N LEU A 58 -17.07 -2.42 16.57
CA LEU A 58 -16.66 -1.10 16.08
C LEU A 58 -17.89 -0.24 15.73
N GLY A 59 -18.66 0.08 16.76
CA GLY A 59 -19.94 0.77 16.68
C GLY A 59 -20.61 0.77 18.07
N GLN A 60 -21.88 1.11 18.15
CA GLN A 60 -22.66 0.90 19.37
C GLN A 60 -22.82 -0.60 19.69
N PRO A 61 -23.07 -0.99 20.95
CA PRO A 61 -23.18 -2.40 21.34
C PRO A 61 -24.15 -3.21 20.48
N ASP A 62 -25.25 -2.60 20.05
CA ASP A 62 -26.33 -3.26 19.31
C ASP A 62 -26.25 -3.09 17.79
N ASP A 63 -25.23 -2.37 17.30
CA ASP A 63 -25.05 -2.13 15.86
C ASP A 63 -24.78 -3.45 15.13
N LYS A 64 -25.33 -3.54 13.91
CA LYS A 64 -25.11 -4.64 12.96
C LYS A 64 -24.26 -4.14 11.79
N PRO A 65 -23.44 -5.01 11.16
CA PRO A 65 -22.69 -4.62 9.98
C PRO A 65 -23.62 -4.10 8.87
N GLU A 66 -23.26 -2.97 8.28
CA GLU A 66 -24.01 -2.38 7.15
C GLU A 66 -23.90 -3.24 5.89
N PHE A 67 -22.76 -3.91 5.71
CA PHE A 67 -22.49 -4.78 4.57
C PHE A 67 -22.40 -6.24 5.00
N GLY A 68 -22.91 -7.14 4.16
CA GLY A 68 -22.69 -8.58 4.30
C GLY A 68 -21.22 -8.95 4.06
N TYR A 69 -20.80 -10.11 4.58
CA TYR A 69 -19.41 -10.57 4.53
C TYR A 69 -18.81 -10.62 3.12
N THR A 70 -19.56 -11.09 2.13
CA THR A 70 -19.08 -11.17 0.74
C THR A 70 -18.78 -9.78 0.18
N THR A 71 -19.71 -8.83 0.34
CA THR A 71 -19.53 -7.45 -0.12
C THR A 71 -18.36 -6.78 0.58
N TRP A 72 -18.26 -6.93 1.90
CA TRP A 72 -17.15 -6.38 2.70
C TRP A 72 -15.79 -6.94 2.25
N PHE A 73 -15.70 -8.25 2.04
CA PHE A 73 -14.49 -8.90 1.55
C PHE A 73 -14.10 -8.41 0.15
N SER A 74 -15.06 -8.28 -0.77
CA SER A 74 -14.82 -7.72 -2.10
C SER A 74 -14.34 -6.26 -2.04
N MET A 75 -14.90 -5.44 -1.14
CA MET A 75 -14.46 -4.06 -0.95
C MET A 75 -13.02 -4.00 -0.45
N MET A 76 -12.63 -4.86 0.51
CA MET A 76 -11.24 -4.95 0.98
C MET A 76 -10.28 -5.32 -0.14
N PHE A 77 -10.64 -6.30 -0.97
CA PHE A 77 -9.82 -6.71 -2.10
C PHE A 77 -9.65 -5.55 -3.10
N SER A 78 -10.73 -4.83 -3.41
CA SER A 78 -10.64 -3.65 -4.29
C SER A 78 -9.76 -2.54 -3.71
N ALA A 79 -9.78 -2.34 -2.40
CA ALA A 79 -8.98 -1.29 -1.76
C ALA A 79 -7.49 -1.65 -1.70
N GLY A 80 -7.17 -2.95 -1.54
CA GLY A 80 -5.80 -3.44 -1.47
C GLY A 80 -5.11 -3.60 -2.84
N MET A 81 -5.89 -3.81 -3.91
CA MET A 81 -5.40 -3.99 -5.27
C MET A 81 -5.01 -2.64 -5.89
N GLY A 82 -3.79 -2.17 -5.58
CA GLY A 82 -3.22 -0.95 -6.16
C GLY A 82 -2.31 -1.20 -7.36
N ILE A 83 -1.97 -0.11 -8.06
CA ILE A 83 -0.94 -0.09 -9.13
C ILE A 83 0.38 -0.71 -8.64
N GLY A 84 0.74 -0.45 -7.38
CA GLY A 84 1.91 -1.03 -6.74
C GLY A 84 1.94 -2.56 -6.79
N LEU A 85 0.80 -3.23 -6.59
CA LEU A 85 0.75 -4.70 -6.62
C LEU A 85 1.03 -5.22 -8.04
N VAL A 86 0.42 -4.63 -9.06
CA VAL A 86 0.63 -5.05 -10.46
C VAL A 86 2.07 -4.80 -10.91
N PHE A 87 2.65 -3.66 -10.51
CA PHE A 87 4.03 -3.33 -10.84
C PHE A 87 5.04 -4.23 -10.10
N TRP A 88 4.95 -4.30 -8.78
CA TRP A 88 5.95 -4.98 -7.94
C TRP A 88 5.76 -6.49 -7.87
N SER A 89 4.57 -7.05 -8.13
CA SER A 89 4.38 -8.51 -8.17
C SER A 89 5.26 -9.21 -9.21
N ILE A 90 5.66 -8.50 -10.26
CA ILE A 90 6.58 -9.00 -11.30
C ILE A 90 7.99 -8.45 -11.07
N ALA A 91 8.12 -7.14 -10.87
CA ALA A 91 9.42 -6.48 -10.81
C ALA A 91 10.24 -6.89 -9.58
N GLU A 92 9.59 -7.04 -8.42
CA GLU A 92 10.27 -7.33 -7.16
C GLU A 92 10.93 -8.72 -7.11
N PRO A 93 10.23 -9.84 -7.37
CA PRO A 93 10.86 -11.15 -7.32
C PRO A 93 11.95 -11.31 -8.38
N ILE A 94 11.79 -10.71 -9.58
CA ILE A 94 12.84 -10.70 -10.60
C ILE A 94 14.07 -9.92 -10.12
N LYS A 95 13.85 -8.76 -9.49
CA LYS A 95 14.95 -7.94 -8.95
C LYS A 95 15.70 -8.67 -7.84
N HIS A 96 14.98 -9.27 -6.88
CA HIS A 96 15.59 -10.04 -5.79
C HIS A 96 16.28 -11.30 -6.31
N PHE A 97 15.76 -11.93 -7.36
CA PHE A 97 16.42 -13.08 -7.97
C PHE A 97 17.73 -12.69 -8.65
N ALA A 98 17.73 -11.59 -9.40
CA ALA A 98 18.91 -11.09 -10.10
C ALA A 98 19.97 -10.53 -9.14
N ASN A 99 19.54 -9.88 -8.07
CA ASN A 99 20.40 -9.34 -7.02
C ASN A 99 19.84 -9.72 -5.64
N PRO A 100 20.19 -10.93 -5.13
CA PRO A 100 19.74 -11.39 -3.83
C PRO A 100 20.00 -10.37 -2.72
N PRO A 101 18.96 -9.92 -1.99
CA PRO A 101 19.12 -8.90 -0.95
C PRO A 101 19.87 -9.42 0.28
N ILE A 102 19.99 -10.75 0.43
CA ILE A 102 20.74 -11.41 1.50
C ILE A 102 21.77 -12.32 0.83
N ALA A 103 23.04 -11.87 0.81
CA ALA A 103 24.11 -12.50 0.03
C ALA A 103 24.44 -13.94 0.47
N ASP A 104 24.34 -14.24 1.78
CA ASP A 104 24.71 -15.54 2.37
C ASP A 104 23.49 -16.32 2.88
N SER A 105 22.34 -16.20 2.19
CA SER A 105 21.15 -16.93 2.59
C SER A 105 21.31 -18.44 2.38
N PRO A 106 20.82 -19.29 3.30
CA PRO A 106 20.77 -20.73 3.08
C PRO A 106 19.72 -21.14 2.03
N LEU A 107 18.85 -20.22 1.61
CA LEU A 107 17.83 -20.44 0.60
C LEU A 107 18.43 -20.26 -0.80
N SER A 108 17.89 -21.00 -1.78
CA SER A 108 18.22 -20.72 -3.18
C SER A 108 17.79 -19.30 -3.57
N PRO A 109 18.47 -18.63 -4.51
CA PRO A 109 18.09 -17.27 -4.93
C PRO A 109 16.62 -17.14 -5.34
N ALA A 110 16.04 -18.17 -5.98
CA ALA A 110 14.63 -18.18 -6.38
C ALA A 110 13.68 -18.23 -5.17
N ASN A 111 13.96 -19.09 -4.20
CA ASN A 111 13.17 -19.22 -2.99
C ASN A 111 13.29 -17.99 -2.11
N LEU A 112 14.51 -17.44 -1.97
CA LEU A 112 14.76 -16.20 -1.24
C LEU A 112 13.98 -15.03 -1.85
N ALA A 113 14.04 -14.88 -3.17
CA ALA A 113 13.33 -13.81 -3.88
C ALA A 113 11.82 -13.86 -3.63
N MET A 114 11.21 -15.03 -3.82
CA MET A 114 9.78 -15.23 -3.59
C MET A 114 9.40 -15.07 -2.11
N GLY A 115 10.20 -15.62 -1.19
CA GLY A 115 9.97 -15.53 0.25
C GLY A 115 9.98 -14.08 0.75
N ILE A 116 10.93 -13.27 0.29
CA ILE A 116 11.01 -11.84 0.64
C ILE A 116 9.87 -11.04 0.00
N THR A 117 9.52 -11.31 -1.25
CA THR A 117 8.36 -10.67 -1.87
C THR A 117 7.08 -10.98 -1.09
N TYR A 118 6.85 -12.23 -0.68
CA TYR A 118 5.70 -12.57 0.16
C TYR A 118 5.79 -11.96 1.56
N PHE A 119 6.98 -11.78 2.11
CA PHE A 119 7.16 -11.07 3.37
C PHE A 119 6.74 -9.59 3.26
N HIS A 120 7.18 -8.88 2.20
CA HIS A 120 6.83 -7.48 1.99
C HIS A 120 5.35 -7.24 1.69
N TRP A 121 4.68 -8.17 0.99
CA TRP A 121 3.27 -8.06 0.63
C TRP A 121 2.32 -8.87 1.53
N GLY A 122 2.89 -9.54 2.54
CA GLY A 122 2.19 -10.39 3.49
C GLY A 122 1.74 -9.65 4.74
N LEU A 123 1.69 -10.37 5.86
CA LEU A 123 1.02 -9.91 7.09
C LEU A 123 1.59 -8.59 7.65
N HIS A 124 2.90 -8.35 7.52
CA HIS A 124 3.54 -7.14 8.05
C HIS A 124 2.99 -5.86 7.43
N ALA A 125 2.81 -5.82 6.11
CA ALA A 125 2.24 -4.66 5.43
C ALA A 125 0.77 -4.44 5.83
N TRP A 126 -0.03 -5.52 5.87
CA TRP A 126 -1.43 -5.44 6.26
C TRP A 126 -1.62 -5.05 7.72
N ALA A 127 -0.71 -5.43 8.62
CA ALA A 127 -0.78 -5.05 10.03
C ALA A 127 -0.78 -3.51 10.21
N VAL A 128 0.02 -2.78 9.42
CA VAL A 128 0.04 -1.31 9.44
C VAL A 128 -1.34 -0.75 9.10
N PHE A 129 -1.97 -1.26 8.04
CA PHE A 129 -3.32 -0.82 7.63
C PHE A 129 -4.38 -1.18 8.67
N ILE A 130 -4.31 -2.37 9.27
CA ILE A 130 -5.26 -2.79 10.30
C ILE A 130 -5.13 -1.90 11.53
N VAL A 131 -3.92 -1.56 11.99
CA VAL A 131 -3.72 -0.67 13.15
C VAL A 131 -4.36 0.70 12.91
N VAL A 132 -4.07 1.32 11.76
CA VAL A 132 -4.62 2.64 11.41
C VAL A 132 -6.14 2.55 11.25
N GLY A 133 -6.64 1.60 10.46
CA GLY A 133 -8.07 1.41 10.22
C GLY A 133 -8.86 1.11 11.49
N LEU A 134 -8.32 0.26 12.37
CA LEU A 134 -8.94 -0.08 13.65
C LEU A 134 -8.98 1.12 14.59
N SER A 135 -7.90 1.90 14.64
CA SER A 135 -7.85 3.11 15.48
C SER A 135 -8.92 4.12 15.03
N LEU A 136 -9.01 4.41 13.74
CA LEU A 136 -10.02 5.31 13.18
C LEU A 136 -11.43 4.78 13.44
N ALA A 137 -11.67 3.50 13.16
CA ALA A 137 -12.98 2.89 13.34
C ALA A 137 -13.42 2.90 14.82
N TYR A 138 -12.52 2.57 15.74
CA TYR A 138 -12.82 2.58 17.17
C TYR A 138 -13.12 4.00 17.67
N PHE A 139 -12.26 4.98 17.40
CA PHE A 139 -12.50 6.32 17.92
C PHE A 139 -13.70 7.02 17.26
N SER A 140 -13.97 6.72 15.99
CA SER A 140 -15.07 7.36 15.30
C SER A 140 -16.41 6.68 15.60
N TYR A 141 -16.51 5.38 15.40
CA TYR A 141 -17.78 4.66 15.52
C TYR A 141 -18.09 4.21 16.94
N ARG A 142 -17.08 3.86 17.75
CA ARG A 142 -17.30 3.46 19.15
C ARG A 142 -17.25 4.63 20.13
N LYS A 143 -16.41 5.63 19.89
CA LYS A 143 -16.23 6.80 20.79
C LYS A 143 -16.91 8.07 20.31
N GLY A 144 -17.51 8.08 19.12
CA GLY A 144 -18.24 9.24 18.60
C GLY A 144 -17.35 10.45 18.29
N LEU A 145 -16.05 10.24 18.07
CA LEU A 145 -15.13 11.30 17.67
C LEU A 145 -15.17 11.50 16.14
N PRO A 146 -14.71 12.65 15.63
CA PRO A 146 -14.62 12.88 14.19
C PRO A 146 -13.72 11.84 13.49
N LEU A 147 -14.09 11.40 12.28
CA LEU A 147 -13.32 10.46 11.46
C LEU A 147 -12.05 11.13 10.88
N THR A 148 -11.05 11.32 11.73
CA THR A 148 -9.78 12.02 11.44
C THR A 148 -8.63 11.39 12.22
N ILE A 149 -7.39 11.48 11.72
CA ILE A 149 -6.23 10.83 12.35
C ILE A 149 -5.96 11.39 13.74
N ARG A 150 -6.14 12.69 13.95
CA ARG A 150 -6.04 13.31 15.28
C ARG A 150 -6.90 12.62 16.35
N SER A 151 -8.07 12.07 16.00
CA SER A 151 -8.97 11.41 16.95
C SER A 151 -8.35 10.17 17.56
N CYS A 152 -7.46 9.49 16.82
CA CYS A 152 -6.73 8.33 17.31
C CYS A 152 -5.79 8.68 18.48
N PHE A 153 -5.40 9.94 18.61
CA PHE A 153 -4.52 10.44 19.68
C PHE A 153 -5.30 11.02 20.88
N TYR A 154 -6.63 11.01 20.86
CA TYR A 154 -7.45 11.48 21.98
C TYR A 154 -7.09 10.83 23.34
N PRO A 155 -6.79 9.52 23.45
CA PRO A 155 -6.40 8.94 24.74
C PRO A 155 -5.11 9.52 25.34
N LEU A 156 -4.21 10.03 24.49
CA LEU A 156 -2.91 10.57 24.91
C LEU A 156 -2.94 12.09 25.09
N LEU A 157 -3.68 12.78 24.22
CA LEU A 157 -3.70 14.24 24.13
C LEU A 157 -4.95 14.88 24.74
N GLY A 158 -6.00 14.09 25.00
CA GLY A 158 -7.30 14.58 25.43
C GLY A 158 -7.84 15.66 24.48
N ASN A 159 -8.36 16.75 25.04
CA ASN A 159 -8.90 17.86 24.25
C ASN A 159 -7.86 18.63 23.42
N LYS A 160 -6.54 18.37 23.57
CA LYS A 160 -5.51 19.01 22.74
C LYS A 160 -5.58 18.59 21.27
N ILE A 161 -6.33 17.53 20.93
CA ILE A 161 -6.61 17.16 19.54
C ILE A 161 -7.36 18.26 18.76
N TYR A 162 -8.07 19.16 19.44
CA TYR A 162 -8.78 20.27 18.79
C TYR A 162 -7.89 21.50 18.57
N GLY A 163 -6.62 21.44 19.00
CA GLY A 163 -5.67 22.54 18.88
C GLY A 163 -4.48 22.22 17.96
N PRO A 164 -3.35 22.94 18.14
CA PRO A 164 -2.17 22.82 17.28
C PRO A 164 -1.62 21.40 17.13
N TRP A 165 -1.66 20.59 18.19
CA TRP A 165 -1.19 19.21 18.16
C TRP A 165 -2.02 18.32 17.20
N GLY A 166 -3.35 18.46 17.23
CA GLY A 166 -4.20 17.73 16.29
C GLY A 166 -4.04 18.20 14.85
N HIS A 167 -3.85 19.51 14.64
CA HIS A 167 -3.53 20.03 13.31
C HIS A 167 -2.21 19.48 12.77
N ALA A 168 -1.17 19.42 13.60
CA ALA A 168 0.11 18.85 13.20
C ALA A 168 -0.01 17.38 12.77
N ILE A 169 -0.78 16.57 13.53
CA ILE A 169 -1.04 15.16 13.22
C ILE A 169 -1.75 15.02 11.87
N ASP A 170 -2.83 15.78 11.65
CA ASP A 170 -3.59 15.71 10.41
C ASP A 170 -2.76 16.21 9.22
N ILE A 171 -1.98 17.28 9.39
CA ILE A 171 -1.08 17.78 8.33
C ILE A 171 -0.07 16.70 7.95
N PHE A 172 0.54 16.04 8.93
CA PHE A 172 1.48 14.94 8.68
C PHE A 172 0.80 13.79 7.93
N ALA A 173 -0.40 13.40 8.34
CA ALA A 173 -1.16 12.34 7.69
C ALA A 173 -1.56 12.69 6.24
N VAL A 174 -2.03 13.91 6.00
CA VAL A 174 -2.40 14.39 4.66
C VAL A 174 -1.18 14.43 3.76
N VAL A 175 -0.06 15.01 4.22
CA VAL A 175 1.19 15.08 3.45
C VAL A 175 1.71 13.68 3.13
N GLY A 176 1.73 12.76 4.10
CA GLY A 176 2.13 11.37 3.89
C GLY A 176 1.26 10.65 2.86
N THR A 177 -0.06 10.81 2.95
CA THR A 177 -1.01 10.23 2.00
C THR A 177 -0.78 10.77 0.59
N MET A 178 -0.56 12.07 0.45
CA MET A 178 -0.30 12.70 -0.85
C MET A 178 0.97 12.14 -1.52
N PHE A 179 2.06 11.97 -0.77
CA PHE A 179 3.30 11.39 -1.30
C PHE A 179 3.13 9.91 -1.71
N GLY A 180 2.36 9.14 -0.93
CA GLY A 180 2.01 7.75 -1.28
C GLY A 180 1.23 7.66 -2.58
N VAL A 181 0.17 8.48 -2.72
CA VAL A 181 -0.66 8.53 -3.93
C VAL A 181 0.15 9.01 -5.15
N ALA A 182 0.99 10.04 -4.98
CA ALA A 182 1.83 10.56 -6.07
C ALA A 182 2.81 9.50 -6.61
N THR A 183 3.45 8.74 -5.72
CA THR A 183 4.35 7.65 -6.09
C THR A 183 3.62 6.58 -6.89
N SER A 184 2.45 6.14 -6.40
CA SER A 184 1.62 5.13 -7.08
C SER A 184 1.17 5.59 -8.47
N LEU A 185 0.71 6.83 -8.60
CA LEU A 185 0.29 7.43 -9.87
C LEU A 185 1.45 7.54 -10.86
N GLY A 186 2.65 7.92 -10.38
CA GLY A 186 3.86 7.99 -11.20
C GLY A 186 4.26 6.62 -11.77
N LEU A 187 4.30 5.59 -10.92
CA LEU A 187 4.57 4.21 -11.36
C LEU A 187 3.52 3.72 -12.36
N GLY A 188 2.25 4.06 -12.13
CA GLY A 188 1.15 3.71 -13.04
C GLY A 188 1.30 4.36 -14.42
N ALA A 189 1.64 5.65 -14.46
CA ALA A 189 1.86 6.35 -15.71
C ALA A 189 3.06 5.79 -16.48
N MET A 190 4.15 5.42 -15.79
CA MET A 190 5.29 4.73 -16.40
C MET A 190 4.84 3.39 -17.00
N GLN A 191 4.09 2.58 -16.25
CA GLN A 191 3.61 1.29 -16.70
C GLN A 191 2.67 1.38 -17.91
N VAL A 192 1.74 2.36 -17.92
CA VAL A 192 0.88 2.63 -19.08
C VAL A 192 1.71 3.08 -20.27
N ASN A 193 2.68 3.98 -20.07
CA ASN A 193 3.52 4.45 -21.17
C ASN A 193 4.31 3.31 -21.82
N SER A 194 4.94 2.44 -21.03
CA SER A 194 5.67 1.29 -21.57
C SER A 194 4.74 0.28 -22.26
N GLY A 195 3.52 0.08 -21.74
CA GLY A 195 2.50 -0.74 -22.41
C GLY A 195 2.07 -0.17 -23.76
N LEU A 196 1.86 1.15 -23.84
CA LEU A 196 1.53 1.83 -25.09
C LEU A 196 2.69 1.80 -26.09
N ASN A 197 3.94 1.93 -25.62
CA ASN A 197 5.14 1.77 -26.44
C ASN A 197 5.31 0.34 -26.98
N PHE A 198 4.90 -0.66 -26.20
CA PHE A 198 4.94 -2.04 -26.63
C PHE A 198 3.88 -2.34 -27.72
N LEU A 199 2.68 -1.75 -27.62
CA LEU A 199 1.58 -1.97 -28.58
C LEU A 199 1.68 -1.10 -29.85
N GLY A 200 2.43 0.00 -29.81
CA GLY A 200 2.66 0.90 -30.94
C GLY A 200 3.73 1.94 -30.62
N ASP A 201 3.99 2.89 -31.50
CA ASP A 201 5.16 3.78 -31.37
C ASP A 201 4.98 4.97 -30.40
N CYS A 202 4.26 4.79 -29.29
CA CYS A 202 4.14 5.84 -28.28
C CYS A 202 5.48 6.01 -27.54
N PRO A 203 6.15 7.18 -27.59
CA PRO A 203 7.50 7.30 -27.05
C PRO A 203 7.51 7.27 -25.50
N GLU A 204 8.45 6.52 -24.92
CA GLU A 204 8.69 6.46 -23.48
C GLU A 204 9.50 7.67 -23.00
N THR A 205 8.84 8.82 -22.89
CA THR A 205 9.46 10.08 -22.44
C THR A 205 8.78 10.62 -21.20
N LYS A 206 9.52 11.42 -20.41
CA LYS A 206 8.95 12.15 -19.26
C LYS A 206 7.75 13.01 -19.66
N MET A 207 7.77 13.60 -20.85
CA MET A 207 6.66 14.41 -21.34
C MET A 207 5.41 13.56 -21.58
N THR A 208 5.55 12.39 -22.21
CA THR A 208 4.45 11.43 -22.39
C THR A 208 3.84 11.03 -21.04
N GLN A 209 4.68 10.72 -20.05
CA GLN A 209 4.23 10.36 -18.71
C GLN A 209 3.48 11.51 -18.01
N VAL A 210 3.96 12.75 -18.12
CA VAL A 210 3.28 13.94 -17.58
C VAL A 210 1.91 14.13 -18.24
N VAL A 211 1.81 13.98 -19.56
CA VAL A 211 0.54 14.07 -20.30
C VAL A 211 -0.43 12.96 -19.85
N LEU A 212 0.04 11.72 -19.70
CA LEU A 212 -0.78 10.62 -19.19
C LEU A 212 -1.29 10.90 -17.77
N ILE A 213 -0.44 11.39 -16.87
CA ILE A 213 -0.83 11.79 -15.51
C ILE A 213 -1.90 12.89 -15.56
N ALA A 214 -1.73 13.91 -16.41
CA ALA A 214 -2.68 15.00 -16.55
C ALA A 214 -4.05 14.49 -17.03
N ILE A 215 -4.08 13.58 -18.02
CA ILE A 215 -5.31 12.97 -18.53
C ILE A 215 -6.00 12.14 -17.45
N ILE A 216 -5.26 11.22 -16.79
CA ILE A 216 -5.81 10.35 -15.74
C ILE A 216 -6.37 11.19 -14.58
N THR A 217 -5.63 12.23 -14.19
CA THR A 217 -6.05 13.16 -13.13
C THR A 217 -7.31 13.92 -13.54
N ALA A 218 -7.37 14.45 -14.77
CA ALA A 218 -8.55 15.15 -15.27
C ALA A 218 -9.79 14.24 -15.29
N CYS A 219 -9.65 13.00 -15.73
CA CYS A 219 -10.73 12.00 -15.68
C CYS A 219 -11.17 11.71 -14.24
N ALA A 220 -10.21 11.54 -13.32
CA ALA A 220 -10.51 11.31 -11.90
C ALA A 220 -11.22 12.51 -11.27
N THR A 221 -10.76 13.73 -11.53
CA THR A 221 -11.40 14.96 -11.06
C THR A 221 -12.80 15.14 -11.63
N ALA A 222 -13.00 14.89 -12.93
CA ALA A 222 -14.33 14.93 -13.54
C ALA A 222 -15.27 13.91 -12.87
N SER A 223 -14.80 12.70 -12.59
CA SER A 223 -15.55 11.68 -11.84
C SER A 223 -15.93 12.17 -10.43
N VAL A 224 -15.01 12.88 -9.75
CA VAL A 224 -15.26 13.51 -8.44
C VAL A 224 -16.38 14.53 -8.50
N VAL A 225 -16.30 15.46 -9.46
CA VAL A 225 -17.25 16.57 -9.61
C VAL A 225 -18.64 16.09 -10.00
N LEU A 226 -18.75 15.03 -10.82
CA LEU A 226 -20.02 14.51 -11.32
C LEU A 226 -20.78 13.61 -10.31
N GLY A 227 -20.22 13.36 -9.12
CA GLY A 227 -20.86 12.55 -8.07
C GLY A 227 -20.37 11.10 -8.06
N LEU A 228 -19.49 10.78 -7.10
CA LEU A 228 -18.65 9.58 -7.10
C LEU A 228 -19.30 8.28 -6.65
N GLU A 229 -20.45 8.30 -6.00
CA GLU A 229 -20.94 7.09 -5.31
C GLU A 229 -21.18 5.94 -6.29
N LYS A 230 -21.76 6.22 -7.46
CA LYS A 230 -21.99 5.20 -8.49
C LYS A 230 -20.76 4.96 -9.38
N GLY A 231 -19.93 5.99 -9.61
CA GLY A 231 -18.77 5.92 -10.48
C GLY A 231 -17.63 5.06 -9.92
N ILE A 232 -17.23 5.31 -8.66
CA ILE A 232 -16.18 4.53 -7.99
C ILE A 232 -16.60 3.07 -7.88
N SER A 233 -17.85 2.80 -7.49
CA SER A 233 -18.33 1.43 -7.32
C SER A 233 -18.26 0.63 -8.64
N ARG A 234 -18.67 1.23 -9.78
CA ARG A 234 -18.58 0.59 -11.10
C ARG A 234 -17.14 0.37 -11.56
N LEU A 235 -16.27 1.38 -11.40
CA LEU A 235 -14.86 1.27 -11.78
C LEU A 235 -14.12 0.23 -10.93
N SER A 236 -14.42 0.18 -9.63
CA SER A 236 -13.92 -0.84 -8.71
C SER A 236 -14.33 -2.24 -9.14
N TYR A 237 -15.60 -2.46 -9.47
CA TYR A 237 -16.08 -3.76 -9.97
C TYR A 237 -15.41 -4.16 -11.28
N PHE A 238 -15.30 -3.23 -12.24
CA PHE A 238 -14.62 -3.45 -13.50
C PHE A 238 -13.14 -3.83 -13.29
N ASN A 239 -12.44 -3.12 -12.42
CA ASN A 239 -11.04 -3.40 -12.08
C ASN A 239 -10.85 -4.80 -11.47
N ILE A 240 -11.73 -5.21 -10.56
CA ILE A 240 -11.70 -6.56 -9.97
C ILE A 240 -11.92 -7.61 -11.06
N CYS A 241 -12.92 -7.42 -11.93
CA CYS A 241 -13.22 -8.33 -13.03
C CYS A 241 -12.01 -8.48 -13.97
N LEU A 242 -11.42 -7.37 -14.40
CA LEU A 242 -10.24 -7.37 -15.27
C LEU A 242 -9.04 -8.06 -14.61
N SER A 243 -8.83 -7.83 -13.32
CA SER A 243 -7.77 -8.46 -12.55
C SER A 243 -7.96 -9.97 -12.45
N LEU A 244 -9.20 -10.44 -12.21
CA LEU A 244 -9.52 -11.86 -12.20
C LEU A 244 -9.30 -12.51 -13.57
N ILE A 245 -9.71 -11.84 -14.65
CA ILE A 245 -9.45 -12.30 -16.02
C ILE A 245 -7.96 -12.45 -16.24
N LEU A 246 -7.15 -11.46 -15.84
CA LEU A 246 -5.70 -11.52 -15.99
C LEU A 246 -5.07 -12.68 -15.20
N VAL A 247 -5.49 -12.89 -13.95
CA VAL A 247 -5.00 -14.02 -13.14
C VAL A 247 -5.37 -15.36 -13.78
N VAL A 248 -6.61 -15.53 -14.22
CA VAL A 248 -7.07 -16.76 -14.89
C VAL A 248 -6.32 -16.97 -16.22
N PHE A 249 -6.11 -15.90 -16.99
CA PHE A 249 -5.36 -15.93 -18.24
C PHE A 249 -3.91 -16.40 -18.01
N ILE A 250 -3.19 -15.78 -17.07
CA ILE A 250 -1.80 -16.15 -16.74
C ILE A 250 -1.73 -17.57 -16.17
N PHE A 251 -2.67 -17.95 -15.31
CA PHE A 251 -2.70 -19.28 -14.71
C PHE A 251 -2.97 -20.39 -15.72
N SER A 252 -3.84 -20.14 -16.70
CA SER A 252 -4.29 -21.13 -17.69
C SER A 252 -3.31 -21.26 -18.86
N LEU A 253 -2.72 -20.16 -19.33
CA LEU A 253 -1.76 -20.17 -20.45
C LEU A 253 -0.31 -20.27 -20.01
N GLY A 254 -0.01 -19.89 -18.77
CA GLY A 254 1.31 -20.05 -18.17
C GLY A 254 1.57 -21.48 -17.69
N PRO A 255 2.78 -21.76 -17.16
CA PRO A 255 3.12 -23.08 -16.65
C PRO A 255 2.41 -23.34 -15.31
N THR A 256 1.15 -23.79 -15.34
CA THR A 256 0.26 -23.93 -14.17
C THR A 256 0.91 -24.71 -13.02
N LYS A 257 1.58 -25.83 -13.32
CA LYS A 257 2.26 -26.63 -12.30
C LYS A 257 3.38 -25.85 -11.62
N PHE A 258 4.17 -25.11 -12.39
CA PHE A 258 5.24 -24.26 -11.86
C PHE A 258 4.65 -23.14 -10.99
N ILE A 259 3.57 -22.49 -11.42
CA ILE A 259 2.89 -21.44 -10.64
C ILE A 259 2.43 -21.99 -9.30
N LEU A 260 1.75 -23.13 -9.28
CA LEU A 260 1.27 -23.76 -8.05
C LEU A 260 2.41 -24.19 -7.12
N GLN A 261 3.48 -24.76 -7.67
CA GLN A 261 4.66 -25.15 -6.90
C GLN A 261 5.37 -23.93 -6.31
N THR A 262 5.58 -22.88 -7.10
CA THR A 262 6.20 -21.63 -6.65
C THR A 262 5.35 -20.93 -5.60
N PHE A 263 4.02 -20.90 -5.76
CA PHE A 263 3.11 -20.36 -4.74
C PHE A 263 3.20 -21.15 -3.43
N GLY A 264 3.08 -22.48 -3.49
CA GLY A 264 3.14 -23.33 -2.29
C GLY A 264 4.50 -23.26 -1.58
N ASN A 265 5.60 -23.33 -2.34
CA ASN A 265 6.95 -23.23 -1.80
C ASN A 265 7.23 -21.83 -1.23
N GLY A 266 6.88 -20.77 -1.95
CA GLY A 266 7.05 -19.40 -1.47
C GLY A 266 6.27 -19.14 -0.18
N MET A 267 5.03 -19.65 -0.07
CA MET A 267 4.23 -19.54 1.16
C MET A 267 4.88 -20.28 2.32
N LYS A 268 5.40 -21.49 2.07
CA LYS A 268 6.18 -22.24 3.05
C LYS A 268 7.42 -21.46 3.49
N ASP A 269 8.19 -20.95 2.54
CA ASP A 269 9.42 -20.20 2.81
C ASP A 269 9.11 -18.92 3.60
N TYR A 270 8.04 -18.19 3.27
CA TYR A 270 7.58 -17.04 4.04
C TYR A 270 7.29 -17.43 5.49
N VAL A 271 6.47 -18.45 5.74
CA VAL A 271 6.08 -18.84 7.11
C VAL A 271 7.28 -19.39 7.89
N SER A 272 8.11 -20.23 7.27
CA SER A 272 9.28 -20.83 7.93
C SER A 272 10.38 -19.81 8.24
N ASN A 273 10.53 -18.77 7.41
CA ASN A 273 11.60 -17.79 7.53
C ASN A 273 11.08 -16.41 7.96
N VAL A 274 9.84 -16.29 8.44
CA VAL A 274 9.26 -14.99 8.82
C VAL A 274 10.13 -14.26 9.83
N PHE A 275 10.67 -14.98 10.83
CA PHE A 275 11.60 -14.40 11.80
C PHE A 275 12.93 -14.01 11.16
N TYR A 276 13.47 -14.87 10.27
CA TYR A 276 14.72 -14.60 9.54
C TYR A 276 14.63 -13.34 8.67
N PHE A 277 13.46 -13.08 8.07
CA PHE A 277 13.21 -11.87 7.28
C PHE A 277 12.92 -10.63 8.15
N SER A 278 12.65 -10.81 9.45
CA SER A 278 12.33 -9.74 10.38
C SER A 278 13.56 -9.13 11.08
N TYR A 279 14.78 -9.58 10.80
CA TYR A 279 16.01 -9.01 11.38
C TYR A 279 17.10 -8.72 10.35
#